data_AF-A0A5E7LZ22-F1
#
_entry.id   AF-A0A5E7LZ22-F1
#
_cell.length_a   1.000
_cell.length_b   1.000
_cell.length_c   1.000
_cell.angle_alpha   90.00
_cell.angle_beta   90.00
_cell.angle_gamma   90.00
#
_symmetry.space_group_name_H-M   'P 1'
#
loop_
_entity.id
_entity.type
_entity.pdbx_description
1 polymer ?
#
loop_
_entity_poly.entity_id
_entity_poly.type
_entity_poly.pdbx_seq_one_letter_code
_entity_poly.pdbx_strand_id
1 'polypeptide(L)'
;MQDHIFPSLKWNSALLNTTVFTSSNTTSHCMLVFSMMLALSACSPATQTMSVLAPQTVYTPAPHAEFTPVVGFSTCLLQSDDITLIREIQLGHMIPDTRASLEGGRNPLSIREMNQWGSNLSALENASVPLVIDSMDVRPVFVAVFDGTWNDREDSNTPITVPGRLSRELEAGKAKTPALQVTYYNGVGTRVSMFRRWWEGATGAGTKERAEQALADLQAFTKREGKMPHVYAIGFSRGAASARHFLNLTEPMLRTTSIDSFYNRARSFALLFDTVATGQIDSLLLSIPPSTSSAVQLVATHERRLSFPIVPLISKIADPVPGQRIVELQLPAAHSDVGGGYGEGLEALTLAMARNLLVRQGFSLPEQSVEQQALLNLGWHNSDWPGTAIANALRGLGGATERQRIEPKSSALQGPTEEPFIAQLENAMREVAASKAELERTQKRYADKPAVFDGLSIRLVQQDNGLVVSTNCPYNVKFDRRSRWFLLNDQPYIRLTVQNVKDAEAGRGNIWIIPRQTPTLFTPNISQ
;
A
#
# COMPACT_ATOMS: atom_id res chain seq x y z
N MET A 1 0.68 5.91 -25.25
CA MET A 1 0.83 5.82 -23.78
C MET A 1 1.62 4.56 -23.51
N GLN A 2 2.91 4.68 -23.14
CA GLN A 2 3.67 3.52 -22.66
C GLN A 2 3.29 3.32 -21.19
N ASP A 3 2.28 2.48 -20.95
CA ASP A 3 1.95 2.02 -19.60
C ASP A 3 3.01 0.96 -19.23
N HIS A 4 4.07 1.38 -18.54
CA HIS A 4 5.15 0.48 -18.09
C HIS A 4 4.59 -0.59 -17.15
N ILE A 5 4.92 -1.86 -17.37
CA ILE A 5 4.36 -3.03 -16.65
C ILE A 5 4.85 -3.13 -15.20
N PHE A 6 5.89 -2.38 -14.83
CA PHE A 6 6.34 -2.26 -13.45
C PHE A 6 6.69 -0.81 -13.12
N PRO A 7 6.23 -0.26 -11.98
CA PRO A 7 6.77 0.99 -11.47
C PRO A 7 8.23 0.76 -11.08
N SER A 8 9.17 1.38 -11.79
CA SER A 8 10.57 1.42 -11.36
C SER A 8 10.63 2.12 -9.99
N LEU A 9 11.09 1.42 -8.95
CA LEU A 9 11.32 2.01 -7.62
C LEU A 9 12.39 3.11 -7.72
N LYS A 10 11.94 4.37 -7.76
CA LYS A 10 12.80 5.54 -7.70
C LYS A 10 13.05 5.88 -6.23
N TRP A 11 14.24 5.59 -5.73
CA TRP A 11 14.68 6.13 -4.45
C TRP A 11 15.23 7.54 -4.67
N ASN A 12 14.54 8.55 -4.14
CA ASN A 12 15.13 9.88 -3.98
C ASN A 12 16.07 9.83 -2.77
N SER A 13 17.36 10.03 -2.98
CA SER A 13 18.31 10.27 -1.90
C SER A 13 18.06 11.65 -1.30
N ALA A 14 17.30 11.72 -0.20
CA ALA A 14 17.20 12.90 0.65
C ALA A 14 17.25 12.48 2.13
N LEU A 15 18.44 12.09 2.59
CA LEU A 15 18.82 12.21 3.99
C LEU A 15 20.17 12.93 4.02
N LEU A 16 20.25 13.95 4.87
CA LEU A 16 21.35 14.90 5.11
C LEU A 16 21.36 16.16 4.22
N ASN A 17 20.56 17.15 4.63
CA ASN A 17 21.07 18.48 4.98
C ASN A 17 19.97 19.31 5.63
N THR A 18 19.97 19.29 6.97
CA THR A 18 19.31 20.30 7.81
C THR A 18 20.03 21.63 7.60
N THR A 19 19.37 22.58 6.93
CA THR A 19 19.69 23.99 7.11
C THR A 19 18.40 24.79 7.05
N VAL A 20 18.02 25.27 8.23
CA VAL A 20 16.99 26.27 8.48
C VAL A 20 17.44 27.60 7.87
N PHE A 21 16.58 28.26 7.09
CA PHE A 21 16.57 29.72 7.02
C PHE A 21 15.14 30.24 6.82
N THR A 22 14.79 31.17 7.70
CA THR A 22 13.55 31.95 7.79
C THR A 22 13.64 33.25 7.00
N SER A 23 12.53 33.71 6.39
CA SER A 23 12.04 35.12 6.33
C SER A 23 10.98 35.25 5.21
N SER A 24 9.68 35.37 5.51
CA SER A 24 8.88 36.59 5.78
C SER A 24 8.58 37.50 4.57
N ASN A 25 7.27 37.59 4.27
CA ASN A 25 6.47 38.75 3.80
C ASN A 25 6.98 39.67 2.68
N THR A 26 6.22 39.84 1.59
CA THR A 26 5.16 40.87 1.45
C THR A 26 4.56 40.90 0.02
N THR A 27 3.34 41.41 -0.03
CA THR A 27 2.40 41.75 -1.12
C THR A 27 2.91 42.72 -2.21
N SER A 28 2.48 42.54 -3.47
CA SER A 28 1.59 43.48 -4.22
C SER A 28 1.81 43.51 -5.75
N HIS A 29 0.69 43.30 -6.47
CA HIS A 29 0.19 44.02 -7.65
C HIS A 29 1.15 44.47 -8.76
N CYS A 30 0.89 44.00 -9.99
CA CYS A 30 0.77 44.91 -11.13
C CYS A 30 -0.07 44.28 -12.27
N MET A 31 -1.20 44.93 -12.56
CA MET A 31 -1.95 44.80 -13.80
C MET A 31 -1.12 45.26 -15.00
N LEU A 32 -1.30 44.61 -16.16
CA LEU A 32 -1.29 45.32 -17.42
C LEU A 32 -2.18 44.60 -18.45
N VAL A 33 -3.22 45.34 -18.81
CA VAL A 33 -4.21 45.09 -19.85
C VAL A 33 -3.58 45.41 -21.20
N PHE A 34 -3.77 44.55 -22.20
CA PHE A 34 -3.90 45.02 -23.58
C PHE A 34 -4.95 44.20 -24.32
N SER A 35 -5.93 44.95 -24.84
CA SER A 35 -7.11 44.49 -25.55
C SER A 35 -6.85 44.62 -27.05
N MET A 36 -7.25 43.64 -27.86
CA MET A 36 -7.64 43.92 -29.24
C MET A 36 -8.65 42.88 -29.74
N MET A 37 -9.86 43.36 -30.00
CA MET A 37 -10.98 42.65 -30.63
C MET A 37 -10.70 42.33 -32.09
N LEU A 38 -11.20 41.18 -32.56
CA LEU A 38 -11.93 41.10 -33.83
C LEU A 38 -12.84 39.87 -33.83
N ALA A 39 -14.03 40.06 -34.37
CA ALA A 39 -15.23 39.26 -34.17
C ALA A 39 -15.49 38.24 -35.30
N LEU A 40 -16.42 37.32 -34.98
CA LEU A 40 -17.30 36.53 -35.86
C LEU A 40 -16.71 35.30 -36.57
N SER A 41 -17.09 34.12 -36.08
CA SER A 41 -18.14 33.29 -36.73
C SER A 41 -18.33 31.98 -35.97
N ALA A 42 -19.58 31.66 -35.69
CA ALA A 42 -19.99 30.38 -35.12
C ALA A 42 -19.92 29.29 -36.21
N CYS A 43 -19.16 28.24 -35.96
CA CYS A 43 -19.30 26.95 -36.62
C CYS A 43 -19.02 25.85 -35.58
N SER A 44 -20.00 24.98 -35.41
CA SER A 44 -19.95 23.76 -34.58
C SER A 44 -18.72 22.91 -34.90
N PRO A 45 -18.04 22.28 -33.92
CA PRO A 45 -17.11 21.23 -34.25
C PRO A 45 -17.89 19.95 -34.49
N ALA A 46 -17.97 19.56 -35.77
CA ALA A 46 -18.21 18.20 -36.16
C ALA A 46 -17.11 17.30 -35.59
N THR A 47 -17.53 16.12 -35.15
CA THR A 47 -16.73 14.99 -34.73
C THR A 47 -15.62 14.71 -35.74
N GLN A 48 -14.37 14.96 -35.37
CA GLN A 48 -13.22 14.28 -35.96
C GLN A 48 -12.34 13.77 -34.82
N THR A 49 -12.46 12.47 -34.57
CA THR A 49 -11.46 11.67 -33.89
C THR A 49 -10.16 11.75 -34.69
N MET A 50 -9.32 12.74 -34.39
CA MET A 50 -7.90 12.65 -34.72
C MET A 50 -7.25 11.72 -33.71
N SER A 51 -7.14 10.45 -34.10
CA SER A 51 -6.14 9.53 -33.58
C SER A 51 -4.76 10.10 -33.92
N VAL A 52 -4.24 10.97 -33.06
CA VAL A 52 -2.82 11.31 -33.07
C VAL A 52 -2.08 10.08 -32.58
N LEU A 53 -1.70 9.22 -33.53
CA LEU A 53 -0.61 8.26 -33.35
C LEU A 53 0.61 9.08 -32.90
N ALA A 54 0.92 9.04 -31.60
CA ALA A 54 2.19 9.51 -31.10
C ALA A 54 3.28 8.72 -31.84
N PRO A 55 4.32 9.37 -32.39
CA PRO A 55 5.37 8.66 -33.11
C PRO A 55 6.00 7.65 -32.15
N GLN A 56 6.01 6.37 -32.54
CA GLN A 56 6.92 5.40 -31.96
C GLN A 56 8.31 6.04 -32.01
N THR A 57 8.92 6.26 -30.86
CA THR A 57 10.25 6.87 -30.78
C THR A 57 11.26 5.82 -31.19
N VAL A 58 11.37 5.58 -32.50
CA VAL A 58 12.41 4.75 -33.08
C VAL A 58 13.75 5.33 -32.66
N TYR A 59 14.57 4.51 -32.01
CA TYR A 59 15.95 4.86 -31.75
C TYR A 59 16.67 4.97 -33.09
N THR A 60 16.98 6.19 -33.52
CA THR A 60 17.97 6.43 -34.55
C THR A 60 19.33 6.53 -33.84
N PRO A 61 20.27 5.59 -34.05
CA PRO A 61 21.61 5.75 -33.49
C PRO A 61 22.15 7.09 -33.96
N ALA A 62 22.42 7.99 -33.02
CA ALA A 62 22.96 9.29 -33.35
C ALA A 62 24.31 9.09 -34.06
N PRO A 63 24.63 9.87 -35.12
CA PRO A 63 25.85 9.66 -35.90
C PRO A 63 27.16 9.76 -35.11
N HIS A 64 27.11 10.20 -33.85
CA HIS A 64 28.16 10.00 -32.85
C HIS A 64 27.47 9.83 -31.48
N ALA A 65 27.44 8.61 -30.95
CA ALA A 65 26.93 8.32 -29.61
C ALA A 65 27.92 8.86 -28.56
N GLU A 66 27.41 9.51 -27.51
CA GLU A 66 28.24 10.01 -26.41
C GLU A 66 28.00 9.12 -25.18
N PHE A 67 28.78 8.04 -25.09
CA PHE A 67 28.61 7.08 -24.00
C PHE A 67 29.19 7.59 -22.69
N THR A 68 28.36 7.58 -21.67
CA THR A 68 28.76 7.88 -20.30
C THR A 68 29.57 6.72 -19.73
N PRO A 69 30.66 6.98 -18.96
CA PRO A 69 31.43 5.94 -18.29
C PRO A 69 30.55 5.05 -17.40
N VAL A 70 30.86 3.75 -17.34
CA VAL A 70 30.11 2.76 -16.55
C VAL A 70 31.00 2.22 -15.44
N VAL A 71 30.51 2.24 -14.20
CA VAL A 71 31.17 1.71 -13.01
C VAL A 71 30.36 0.55 -12.47
N GLY A 72 30.97 -0.64 -12.49
CA GLY A 72 30.44 -1.86 -11.87
C GLY A 72 30.56 -1.82 -10.35
N PHE A 73 29.51 -2.18 -9.61
CA PHE A 73 29.57 -2.27 -8.13
C PHE A 73 29.41 -3.69 -7.56
N SER A 74 28.98 -4.66 -8.36
CA SER A 74 28.82 -6.07 -7.94
C SER A 74 28.80 -7.01 -9.15
N THR A 75 28.70 -8.31 -8.90
CA THR A 75 28.59 -9.32 -9.96
C THR A 75 27.19 -9.32 -10.57
N CYS A 76 27.10 -9.34 -11.90
CA CYS A 76 25.84 -9.49 -12.62
C CYS A 76 25.39 -10.96 -12.57
N LEU A 77 24.24 -11.23 -11.93
CA LEU A 77 23.66 -12.58 -11.90
C LEU A 77 22.70 -12.88 -13.06
N LEU A 78 22.37 -11.85 -13.85
CA LEU A 78 21.46 -11.98 -14.97
C LEU A 78 22.19 -12.54 -16.19
N GLN A 79 21.54 -13.48 -16.86
CA GLN A 79 21.96 -13.98 -18.16
C GLN A 79 21.50 -13.01 -19.26
N SER A 80 22.04 -13.19 -20.48
CA SER A 80 21.66 -12.34 -21.62
C SER A 80 20.16 -12.39 -21.92
N ASP A 81 19.55 -13.56 -21.75
CA ASP A 81 18.11 -13.77 -21.95
C ASP A 81 17.28 -13.07 -20.86
N ASP A 82 17.73 -13.05 -19.60
CA ASP A 82 17.07 -12.31 -18.52
C ASP A 82 17.02 -10.80 -18.82
N ILE A 83 18.14 -10.24 -19.29
CA ILE A 83 18.27 -8.83 -19.65
C ILE A 83 17.41 -8.49 -20.87
N THR A 84 17.37 -9.42 -21.84
CA THR A 84 16.51 -9.31 -23.01
C THR A 84 15.04 -9.29 -22.58
N LEU A 85 14.61 -10.21 -21.72
CA LEU A 85 13.24 -10.25 -21.22
C LEU A 85 12.85 -8.95 -20.49
N ILE A 86 13.72 -8.42 -19.62
CA ILE A 86 13.49 -7.13 -18.94
C ILE A 86 13.25 -6.00 -19.96
N ARG A 87 14.03 -5.98 -21.04
CA ARG A 87 13.86 -5.01 -22.13
C ARG A 87 12.53 -5.21 -22.85
N GLU A 88 12.22 -6.43 -23.27
CA GLU A 88 10.99 -6.73 -24.04
C GLU A 88 9.71 -6.44 -23.24
N ILE A 89 9.72 -6.67 -21.92
CA ILE A 89 8.64 -6.27 -21.00
C ILE A 89 8.51 -4.74 -20.98
N GLN A 90 9.62 -4.02 -20.84
CA GLN A 90 9.62 -2.55 -20.78
C GLN A 90 9.12 -1.90 -22.08
N LEU A 91 9.43 -2.52 -23.22
CA LEU A 91 8.97 -2.08 -24.54
C LEU A 91 7.52 -2.52 -24.85
N GLY A 92 6.95 -3.41 -24.04
CA GLY A 92 5.59 -3.93 -24.20
C GLY A 92 5.45 -5.02 -25.26
N HIS A 93 6.57 -5.61 -25.70
CA HIS A 93 6.59 -6.76 -26.61
C HIS A 93 6.29 -8.08 -25.86
N MET A 94 6.60 -8.12 -24.57
CA MET A 94 6.18 -9.20 -23.66
C MET A 94 5.21 -8.64 -22.64
N ILE A 95 4.08 -9.33 -22.43
CA ILE A 95 3.05 -8.95 -21.48
C ILE A 95 2.76 -10.08 -20.48
N PRO A 96 2.28 -9.78 -19.26
CA PRO A 96 1.84 -10.78 -18.31
C PRO A 96 0.90 -11.83 -18.92
N ASP A 97 1.18 -13.10 -18.66
CA ASP A 97 0.34 -14.21 -19.12
C ASP A 97 -0.85 -14.42 -18.17
N THR A 98 -2.02 -13.91 -18.57
CA THR A 98 -3.25 -13.98 -17.77
C THR A 98 -4.14 -15.17 -18.09
N ARG A 99 -3.66 -16.16 -18.87
CA ARG A 99 -4.46 -17.37 -19.19
C ARG A 99 -4.91 -18.14 -17.95
N ALA A 100 -4.05 -18.22 -16.93
CA ALA A 100 -4.36 -18.85 -15.65
C ALA A 100 -5.57 -18.23 -14.93
N SER A 101 -5.83 -16.93 -15.14
CA SER A 101 -7.04 -16.28 -14.62
C SER A 101 -8.31 -16.90 -15.21
N LEU A 102 -8.33 -17.10 -16.53
CA LEU A 102 -9.52 -17.60 -17.24
C LEU A 102 -9.81 -19.07 -16.88
N GLU A 103 -8.76 -19.88 -16.79
CA GLU A 103 -8.86 -21.30 -16.39
C GLU A 103 -9.43 -21.45 -14.98
N GLY A 104 -9.09 -20.53 -14.06
CA GLY A 104 -9.61 -20.48 -12.70
C GLY A 104 -10.99 -19.82 -12.55
N GLY A 105 -11.66 -19.42 -13.64
CA GLY A 105 -12.92 -18.68 -13.57
C GLY A 105 -12.79 -17.28 -12.95
N ARG A 106 -11.59 -16.70 -12.99
CA ARG A 106 -11.25 -15.37 -12.47
C ARG A 106 -11.21 -14.34 -13.60
N ASN A 107 -11.40 -13.08 -13.23
CA ASN A 107 -11.28 -11.96 -14.14
C ASN A 107 -9.81 -11.52 -14.23
N PRO A 108 -9.22 -11.45 -15.43
CA PRO A 108 -7.83 -11.05 -15.58
C PRO A 108 -7.66 -9.58 -15.17
N LEU A 109 -6.53 -9.27 -14.53
CA LEU A 109 -6.11 -7.89 -14.30
C LEU A 109 -5.56 -7.30 -15.60
N SER A 110 -5.91 -6.05 -15.88
CA SER A 110 -5.23 -5.25 -16.89
C SER A 110 -3.82 -4.87 -16.43
N ILE A 111 -2.92 -4.55 -17.37
CA ILE A 111 -1.56 -4.05 -17.06
C ILE A 111 -1.63 -2.83 -16.13
N ARG A 112 -2.59 -1.91 -16.36
CA ARG A 112 -2.81 -0.75 -15.50
C ARG A 112 -3.13 -1.16 -14.06
N GLU A 113 -3.96 -2.17 -13.86
CA GLU A 113 -4.33 -2.64 -12.52
C GLU A 113 -3.17 -3.36 -11.83
N MET A 114 -2.38 -4.14 -12.58
CA MET A 114 -1.12 -4.73 -12.08
C MET A 114 -0.13 -3.64 -11.63
N ASN A 115 -0.02 -2.55 -12.41
CA ASN A 115 0.78 -1.38 -12.05
C ASN A 115 0.27 -0.68 -10.80
N GLN A 116 -1.05 -0.60 -10.63
CA GLN A 116 -1.66 -0.05 -9.42
C GLN A 116 -1.30 -0.87 -8.19
N TRP A 117 -1.32 -2.21 -8.29
CA TRP A 117 -0.81 -3.09 -7.24
C TRP A 117 0.66 -2.79 -6.90
N GLY A 118 1.54 -2.75 -7.90
CA GLY A 118 2.95 -2.42 -7.68
C GLY A 118 3.18 -1.03 -7.07
N SER A 119 2.36 -0.05 -7.46
CA SER A 119 2.43 1.32 -6.94
C SER A 119 1.99 1.39 -5.47
N ASN A 120 0.92 0.68 -5.11
CA ASN A 120 0.46 0.61 -3.72
C ASN A 120 1.44 -0.12 -2.80
N LEU A 121 2.05 -1.22 -3.28
CA LEU A 121 3.11 -1.92 -2.56
C LEU A 121 4.31 -0.97 -2.31
N SER A 122 4.77 -0.30 -3.36
CA SER A 122 5.87 0.66 -3.26
C SER A 122 5.53 1.84 -2.32
N ALA A 123 4.29 2.32 -2.35
CA ALA A 123 3.85 3.41 -1.47
C ALA A 123 3.89 2.97 0.00
N LEU A 124 3.47 1.74 0.31
CA LEU A 124 3.52 1.20 1.66
C LEU A 124 4.96 0.98 2.13
N GLU A 125 5.82 0.42 1.27
CA GLU A 125 7.25 0.19 1.57
C GLU A 125 8.01 1.49 1.86
N ASN A 126 7.71 2.57 1.13
CA ASN A 126 8.38 3.86 1.29
C ASN A 126 7.76 4.78 2.34
N ALA A 127 6.57 4.46 2.86
CA ALA A 127 5.91 5.28 3.88
C ALA A 127 6.67 5.22 5.22
N SER A 128 6.70 6.32 5.99
CA SER A 128 7.16 6.25 7.37
C SER A 128 6.15 5.47 8.21
N VAL A 129 6.64 4.50 8.99
CA VAL A 129 5.81 3.58 9.77
C VAL A 129 6.11 3.78 11.26
N PRO A 130 5.15 4.28 12.06
CA PRO A 130 5.32 4.42 13.50
C PRO A 130 5.59 3.06 14.16
N LEU A 131 6.59 2.99 15.04
CA LEU A 131 6.88 1.77 15.80
C LEU A 131 5.74 1.45 16.78
N VAL A 132 5.41 0.17 16.88
CA VAL A 132 4.52 -0.39 17.92
C VAL A 132 5.35 -1.04 19.01
N ILE A 133 6.38 -1.78 18.60
CA ILE A 133 7.38 -2.38 19.49
C ILE A 133 8.65 -1.56 19.31
N ASP A 134 8.94 -0.73 20.31
CA ASP A 134 10.14 0.09 20.39
C ASP A 134 11.05 -0.42 21.51
N SER A 135 12.33 -0.62 21.22
CA SER A 135 13.35 -0.94 22.23
C SER A 135 13.50 0.15 23.30
N MET A 136 13.07 1.39 23.00
CA MET A 136 13.16 2.54 23.89
C MET A 136 11.88 2.76 24.76
N ASP A 137 10.71 2.24 24.35
CA ASP A 137 9.49 2.14 25.19
C ASP A 137 9.06 0.68 25.30
N VAL A 138 9.60 -0.02 26.30
CA VAL A 138 9.20 -1.40 26.61
C VAL A 138 7.83 -1.38 27.31
N ARG A 139 6.77 -1.23 26.51
CA ARG A 139 5.37 -1.29 26.93
C ARG A 139 4.75 -2.62 26.51
N PRO A 140 3.82 -3.17 27.32
CA PRO A 140 2.96 -4.26 26.87
C PRO A 140 2.19 -3.91 25.59
N VAL A 141 1.92 -4.90 24.75
CA VAL A 141 1.16 -4.73 23.49
C VAL A 141 -0.02 -5.68 23.50
N PHE A 142 -1.22 -5.16 23.25
CA PHE A 142 -2.44 -5.93 23.10
C PHE A 142 -2.91 -5.88 21.65
N VAL A 143 -2.89 -7.01 20.97
CA VAL A 143 -3.36 -7.16 19.60
C VAL A 143 -4.71 -7.87 19.60
N ALA A 144 -5.75 -7.18 19.15
CA ALA A 144 -7.07 -7.73 18.91
C ALA A 144 -7.25 -8.02 17.42
N VAL A 145 -7.50 -9.27 17.05
CA VAL A 145 -7.68 -9.68 15.65
C VAL A 145 -9.13 -10.13 15.42
N PHE A 146 -9.86 -9.41 14.57
CA PHE A 146 -11.28 -9.63 14.30
C PHE A 146 -11.48 -10.17 12.88
N ASP A 147 -11.95 -11.41 12.76
CA ASP A 147 -12.10 -12.04 11.44
C ASP A 147 -13.36 -11.58 10.69
N GLY A 148 -13.38 -11.86 9.38
CA GLY A 148 -14.52 -11.65 8.51
C GLY A 148 -15.73 -12.49 8.89
N THR A 149 -16.89 -12.17 8.33
CA THR A 149 -18.11 -12.93 8.66
C THR A 149 -18.00 -14.35 8.15
N TRP A 150 -18.43 -15.32 8.96
CA TRP A 150 -18.32 -16.76 8.64
C TRP A 150 -16.90 -17.29 8.56
N ASN A 151 -15.90 -16.49 8.95
CA ASN A 151 -14.53 -16.92 9.00
C ASN A 151 -14.15 -17.32 10.42
N ASP A 152 -13.60 -18.52 10.56
CA ASP A 152 -12.97 -18.99 11.77
C ASP A 152 -11.64 -19.66 11.39
N ARG A 153 -10.54 -19.19 11.97
CA ARG A 153 -9.22 -19.76 11.69
C ARG A 153 -9.11 -21.22 12.13
N GLU A 154 -9.98 -21.65 13.05
CA GLU A 154 -10.02 -23.03 13.55
C GLU A 154 -10.95 -23.94 12.72
N ASP A 155 -11.71 -23.42 11.76
CA ASP A 155 -12.49 -24.25 10.83
C ASP A 155 -11.60 -24.79 9.71
N SER A 156 -11.29 -26.08 9.78
CA SER A 156 -10.47 -26.77 8.79
C SER A 156 -11.13 -26.93 7.42
N ASN A 157 -12.44 -26.67 7.29
CA ASN A 157 -13.17 -26.81 6.02
C ASN A 157 -13.12 -25.54 5.16
N THR A 158 -12.66 -24.42 5.73
CA THR A 158 -12.59 -23.14 5.03
C THR A 158 -11.16 -22.64 4.96
N PRO A 159 -10.73 -22.03 3.84
CA PRO A 159 -9.44 -21.40 3.78
C PRO A 159 -9.31 -20.29 4.83
N ILE A 160 -8.15 -20.22 5.47
CA ILE A 160 -7.85 -19.21 6.47
C ILE A 160 -7.76 -17.82 5.83
N THR A 161 -8.35 -16.82 6.49
CA THR A 161 -8.28 -15.42 6.05
C THR A 161 -6.91 -14.80 6.36
N VAL A 162 -6.67 -13.59 5.84
CA VAL A 162 -5.47 -12.82 6.15
C VAL A 162 -5.38 -12.50 7.66
N PRO A 163 -6.41 -11.95 8.34
CA PRO A 163 -6.36 -11.78 9.80
C PRO A 163 -6.16 -13.09 10.56
N GLY A 164 -6.84 -14.16 10.16
CA GLY A 164 -6.68 -15.48 10.78
C GLY A 164 -5.22 -15.95 10.71
N ARG A 165 -4.58 -15.81 9.56
CA ARG A 165 -3.17 -16.19 9.37
C ARG A 165 -2.22 -15.29 10.17
N LEU A 166 -2.41 -13.97 10.11
CA LEU A 166 -1.61 -13.01 10.87
C LEU A 166 -1.70 -13.27 12.38
N SER A 167 -2.88 -13.63 12.89
CA SER A 167 -3.06 -13.95 14.32
C SER A 167 -2.19 -15.12 14.78
N ARG A 168 -2.12 -16.21 13.97
CA ARG A 168 -1.26 -17.37 14.26
C ARG A 168 0.22 -17.00 14.25
N GLU A 169 0.63 -16.15 13.30
CA GLU A 169 2.04 -15.74 13.19
C GLU A 169 2.46 -14.79 14.30
N LEU A 170 1.59 -13.85 14.69
CA LEU A 170 1.81 -12.98 15.85
C LEU A 170 1.86 -13.77 17.15
N GLU A 171 1.00 -14.80 17.30
CA GLU A 171 1.04 -15.73 18.43
C GLU A 171 2.36 -16.51 18.48
N ALA A 172 2.84 -17.02 17.35
CA ALA A 172 4.14 -17.66 17.25
C ALA A 172 5.31 -16.70 17.56
N GLY A 173 5.13 -15.41 17.25
CA GLY A 173 6.08 -14.34 17.55
C GLY A 173 6.15 -13.93 19.03
N LYS A 174 5.16 -14.30 19.87
CA LYS A 174 5.07 -13.88 21.29
C LYS A 174 6.34 -14.15 22.08
N ALA A 175 7.02 -15.27 21.84
CA ALA A 175 8.25 -15.62 22.55
C ALA A 175 9.39 -14.60 22.34
N LYS A 176 9.34 -13.82 21.26
CA LYS A 176 10.35 -12.82 20.89
C LYS A 176 9.97 -11.39 21.28
N THR A 177 8.75 -11.17 21.78
CA THR A 177 8.25 -9.85 22.18
C THR A 177 7.68 -9.92 23.59
N PRO A 178 8.46 -9.49 24.61
CA PRO A 178 7.99 -9.45 25.98
C PRO A 178 6.66 -8.69 26.11
N ALA A 179 5.74 -9.21 26.92
CA ALA A 179 4.43 -8.61 27.18
C ALA A 179 3.53 -8.37 25.94
N LEU A 180 3.66 -9.22 24.91
CA LEU A 180 2.73 -9.28 23.77
C LEU A 180 1.55 -10.22 24.06
N GLN A 181 0.34 -9.65 24.16
CA GLN A 181 -0.91 -10.40 24.14
C GLN A 181 -1.54 -10.29 22.75
N VAL A 182 -1.89 -11.43 22.17
CA VAL A 182 -2.64 -11.53 20.91
C VAL A 182 -3.89 -12.33 21.22
N THR A 183 -5.05 -11.78 20.85
CA THR A 183 -6.35 -12.41 21.03
C THR A 183 -7.11 -12.38 19.71
N TYR A 184 -7.56 -13.55 19.26
CA TYR A 184 -8.33 -13.72 18.04
C TYR A 184 -9.83 -13.85 18.35
N TYR A 185 -10.64 -13.11 17.60
CA TYR A 185 -12.11 -13.14 17.67
C TYR A 185 -12.63 -13.63 16.33
N ASN A 186 -13.27 -14.81 16.37
CA ASN A 186 -13.88 -15.41 15.19
C ASN A 186 -15.00 -14.53 14.63
N GLY A 187 -15.22 -14.70 13.33
CA GLY A 187 -16.23 -14.00 12.56
C GLY A 187 -17.64 -14.09 13.13
N VAL A 188 -18.43 -13.04 12.92
CA VAL A 188 -19.87 -13.08 13.18
C VAL A 188 -20.49 -14.21 12.34
N GLY A 189 -21.43 -14.96 12.91
CA GLY A 189 -22.21 -15.97 12.20
C GLY A 189 -21.64 -17.39 12.18
N THR A 190 -20.37 -17.66 12.51
CA THR A 190 -19.68 -18.98 12.34
C THR A 190 -20.31 -20.20 13.02
N ARG A 191 -21.48 -20.09 13.66
CA ARG A 191 -22.18 -21.18 14.36
C ARG A 191 -23.57 -21.55 13.83
N VAL A 192 -24.04 -21.05 12.66
CA VAL A 192 -25.47 -21.24 12.32
C VAL A 192 -25.82 -21.16 10.78
N SER A 193 -26.72 -22.00 10.22
CA SER A 193 -26.84 -22.35 8.74
C SER A 193 -27.06 -21.25 7.65
N MET A 194 -26.83 -21.63 6.37
CA MET A 194 -26.13 -20.86 5.32
C MET A 194 -26.88 -19.85 4.43
N PHE A 195 -28.18 -20.01 4.09
CA PHE A 195 -28.78 -19.17 3.01
C PHE A 195 -29.93 -18.24 3.43
N ARG A 196 -30.62 -18.51 4.55
CA ARG A 196 -31.77 -17.70 5.02
C ARG A 196 -31.39 -16.54 5.95
N ARG A 197 -30.12 -16.49 6.39
CA ARG A 197 -29.56 -15.47 7.31
C ARG A 197 -28.92 -14.28 6.64
N TRP A 198 -28.71 -14.29 5.33
CA TRP A 198 -28.04 -13.18 4.64
C TRP A 198 -28.81 -11.85 4.81
N TRP A 199 -30.12 -11.95 5.05
CA TRP A 199 -31.01 -10.85 5.42
C TRP A 199 -31.13 -10.62 6.95
N GLU A 200 -31.16 -11.65 7.79
CA GLU A 200 -31.25 -11.52 9.26
C GLU A 200 -29.92 -11.11 9.94
N GLY A 201 -28.78 -11.31 9.26
CA GLY A 201 -27.47 -10.77 9.65
C GLY A 201 -27.37 -9.24 9.56
N ALA A 202 -28.43 -8.57 9.08
CA ALA A 202 -28.62 -7.11 9.13
C ALA A 202 -28.99 -6.58 10.52
N THR A 203 -29.22 -7.45 11.52
CA THR A 203 -29.56 -7.03 12.90
C THR A 203 -28.39 -6.47 13.69
N GLY A 204 -27.17 -6.63 13.21
CA GLY A 204 -26.00 -6.13 13.92
C GLY A 204 -25.43 -7.04 15.01
N ALA A 205 -26.16 -8.10 15.38
CA ALA A 205 -25.80 -9.01 16.46
C ALA A 205 -24.48 -9.75 16.17
N GLY A 206 -23.47 -9.47 16.97
CA GLY A 206 -22.14 -10.08 16.97
C GLY A 206 -21.00 -9.08 16.82
N THR A 207 -21.09 -8.08 15.94
CA THR A 207 -19.98 -7.15 15.67
C THR A 207 -19.66 -6.29 16.89
N LYS A 208 -20.70 -5.71 17.50
CA LYS A 208 -20.55 -4.86 18.68
C LYS A 208 -20.07 -5.68 19.88
N GLU A 209 -20.65 -6.85 20.06
CA GLU A 209 -20.37 -7.79 21.14
C GLU A 209 -18.92 -8.29 21.08
N ARG A 210 -18.36 -8.54 19.89
CA ARG A 210 -16.93 -8.88 19.76
C ARG A 210 -16.02 -7.72 20.16
N ALA A 211 -16.36 -6.49 19.77
CA ALA A 211 -15.60 -5.30 20.17
C ALA A 211 -15.66 -5.06 21.69
N GLU A 212 -16.83 -5.24 22.30
CA GLU A 212 -17.02 -5.13 23.76
C GLU A 212 -16.31 -6.26 24.51
N GLN A 213 -16.33 -7.49 23.99
CA GLN A 213 -15.54 -8.60 24.51
C GLN A 213 -14.05 -8.26 24.48
N ALA A 214 -13.55 -7.72 23.37
CA ALA A 214 -12.15 -7.33 23.25
C ALA A 214 -11.76 -6.20 24.21
N LEU A 215 -12.67 -5.27 24.50
CA LEU A 215 -12.47 -4.25 25.53
C LEU A 215 -12.31 -4.86 26.92
N ALA A 216 -13.15 -5.84 27.27
CA ALA A 216 -13.06 -6.54 28.54
C ALA A 216 -11.71 -7.30 28.67
N ASP A 217 -11.29 -7.98 27.61
CA ASP A 217 -10.01 -8.69 27.56
C ASP A 217 -8.82 -7.72 27.68
N LEU A 218 -8.88 -6.55 27.03
CA LEU A 218 -7.90 -5.48 27.17
C LEU A 218 -7.85 -4.95 28.61
N GLN A 219 -8.99 -4.70 29.24
CA GLN A 219 -9.05 -4.23 30.63
C GLN A 219 -8.43 -5.23 31.60
N ALA A 220 -8.72 -6.53 31.42
CA ALA A 220 -8.12 -7.60 32.20
C ALA A 220 -6.59 -7.66 31.99
N PHE A 221 -6.14 -7.49 30.75
CA PHE A 221 -4.71 -7.44 30.42
C PHE A 221 -4.02 -6.23 31.05
N THR A 222 -4.57 -5.03 30.90
CA THR A 222 -4.05 -3.80 31.51
C THR A 222 -3.92 -3.92 33.02
N LYS A 223 -4.91 -4.54 33.68
CA LYS A 223 -4.86 -4.80 35.13
C LYS A 223 -3.73 -5.76 35.51
N ARG A 224 -3.49 -6.79 34.70
CA ARG A 224 -2.42 -7.77 34.92
C ARG A 224 -1.03 -7.17 34.76
N GLU A 225 -0.83 -6.37 33.72
CA GLU A 225 0.47 -5.75 33.42
C GLU A 225 0.75 -4.49 34.26
N GLY A 226 -0.28 -3.91 34.88
CA GLY A 226 -0.17 -2.69 35.70
C GLY A 226 0.14 -1.42 34.89
N LYS A 227 0.15 -1.49 33.56
CA LYS A 227 0.42 -0.39 32.64
C LYS A 227 -0.50 -0.50 31.42
N MET A 228 -1.01 0.63 30.93
CA MET A 228 -1.83 0.64 29.71
C MET A 228 -0.98 0.20 28.51
N PRO A 229 -1.37 -0.87 27.79
CA PRO A 229 -0.63 -1.38 26.63
C PRO A 229 -0.82 -0.52 25.38
N HIS A 230 0.06 -0.67 24.40
CA HIS A 230 -0.31 -0.29 23.03
C HIS A 230 -1.44 -1.21 22.55
N VAL A 231 -2.41 -0.64 21.86
CA VAL A 231 -3.57 -1.38 21.34
C VAL A 231 -3.44 -1.49 19.83
N TYR A 232 -3.43 -2.71 19.29
CA TYR A 232 -3.41 -2.93 17.85
C TYR A 232 -4.67 -3.68 17.44
N ALA A 233 -5.46 -3.12 16.53
CA ALA A 233 -6.64 -3.78 16.00
C ALA A 233 -6.40 -4.22 14.54
N ILE A 234 -6.54 -5.51 14.28
CA ILE A 234 -6.52 -6.08 12.93
C ILE A 234 -7.94 -6.54 12.61
N GLY A 235 -8.48 -6.23 11.43
CA GLY A 235 -9.78 -6.80 11.08
C GLY A 235 -10.13 -6.83 9.60
N PHE A 236 -11.00 -7.77 9.22
CA PHE A 236 -11.51 -7.94 7.86
C PHE A 236 -13.04 -7.78 7.82
N SER A 237 -13.58 -7.09 6.81
CA SER A 237 -15.04 -7.01 6.57
C SER A 237 -15.80 -6.41 7.77
N ARG A 238 -16.81 -7.12 8.31
CA ARG A 238 -17.46 -6.78 9.59
C ARG A 238 -16.52 -6.89 10.80
N GLY A 239 -15.49 -7.74 10.74
CA GLY A 239 -14.41 -7.76 11.73
C GLY A 239 -13.64 -6.43 11.75
N ALA A 240 -13.41 -5.81 10.59
CA ALA A 240 -12.81 -4.47 10.52
C ALA A 240 -13.74 -3.39 11.13
N ALA A 241 -15.06 -3.53 11.00
CA ALA A 241 -16.02 -2.68 11.71
C ALA A 241 -15.95 -2.88 13.24
N SER A 242 -15.79 -4.13 13.70
CA SER A 242 -15.53 -4.45 15.12
C SER A 242 -14.23 -3.81 15.59
N ALA A 243 -13.16 -3.89 14.80
CA ALA A 243 -11.86 -3.29 15.09
C ALA A 243 -11.97 -1.77 15.28
N ARG A 244 -12.65 -1.07 14.36
CA ARG A 244 -12.88 0.38 14.47
C ARG A 244 -13.70 0.73 15.70
N HIS A 245 -14.76 -0.04 15.98
CA HIS A 245 -15.58 0.18 17.17
C HIS A 245 -14.79 -0.04 18.46
N PHE A 246 -14.04 -1.14 18.54
CA PHE A 246 -13.15 -1.46 19.65
C PHE A 246 -12.16 -0.33 19.92
N LEU A 247 -11.47 0.18 18.89
CA LEU A 247 -10.53 1.30 19.07
C LEU A 247 -11.21 2.53 19.69
N ASN A 248 -12.42 2.90 19.24
CA ASN A 248 -13.17 4.00 19.84
C ASN A 248 -13.55 3.73 21.31
N LEU A 249 -13.89 2.49 21.65
CA LEU A 249 -14.14 2.11 23.05
C LEU A 249 -12.88 2.20 23.92
N THR A 250 -11.69 1.99 23.35
CA THR A 250 -10.41 2.11 24.06
C THR A 250 -9.94 3.55 24.25
N GLU A 251 -10.43 4.50 23.45
CA GLU A 251 -9.97 5.90 23.43
C GLU A 251 -9.97 6.57 24.81
N PRO A 252 -11.00 6.44 25.68
CA PRO A 252 -10.98 7.03 27.02
C PRO A 252 -9.85 6.49 27.90
N MET A 253 -9.48 5.22 27.76
CA MET A 253 -8.38 4.60 28.51
C MET A 253 -7.01 5.11 28.02
N LEU A 254 -6.89 5.39 26.72
CA LEU A 254 -5.66 5.93 26.11
C LEU A 254 -5.45 7.42 26.40
N ARG A 255 -6.51 8.18 26.72
CA ARG A 255 -6.46 9.61 27.09
C ARG A 255 -6.25 9.88 28.58
N THR A 256 -6.61 8.94 29.45
CA THR A 256 -6.58 9.11 30.93
C THR A 256 -5.22 8.84 31.56
N THR A 257 -4.23 8.36 30.80
CA THR A 257 -2.87 8.16 31.31
C THR A 257 -2.18 9.53 31.38
N SER A 258 -1.80 9.96 32.59
CA SER A 258 -1.17 11.25 32.89
C SER A 258 0.04 11.57 32.01
N ILE A 259 0.28 12.87 31.80
CA ILE A 259 1.38 13.46 30.99
C ILE A 259 2.76 13.25 31.65
N ASP A 260 2.93 12.21 32.47
CA ASP A 260 4.14 12.08 33.30
C ASP A 260 5.38 11.63 32.50
N SER A 261 5.22 11.26 31.21
CA SER A 261 6.34 11.21 30.27
C SER A 261 5.88 11.22 28.81
N PHE A 262 6.43 12.16 28.04
CA PHE A 262 6.24 12.38 26.60
C PHE A 262 6.44 11.12 25.72
N TYR A 263 7.25 10.15 26.17
CA TYR A 263 7.52 8.89 25.48
C TYR A 263 6.68 7.70 25.96
N ASN A 264 5.96 7.86 27.07
CA ASN A 264 5.40 6.73 27.82
C ASN A 264 3.87 6.68 27.77
N ARG A 265 3.27 7.19 26.68
CA ARG A 265 1.81 7.11 26.46
C ARG A 265 1.43 5.94 25.57
N ALA A 266 0.40 5.21 26.00
CA ALA A 266 -0.23 4.18 25.18
C ALA A 266 -0.92 4.79 23.95
N ARG A 267 -0.88 4.05 22.84
CA ARG A 267 -1.43 4.48 21.54
C ARG A 267 -2.17 3.31 20.89
N SER A 268 -3.07 3.64 19.98
CA SER A 268 -3.74 2.65 19.14
C SER A 268 -3.17 2.59 17.73
N PHE A 269 -3.35 1.44 17.09
CA PHE A 269 -2.97 1.16 15.72
C PHE A 269 -4.04 0.31 15.04
N ALA A 270 -4.19 0.44 13.72
CA ALA A 270 -5.16 -0.33 12.95
C ALA A 270 -4.58 -0.88 11.65
N LEU A 271 -4.90 -2.14 11.35
CA LEU A 271 -4.71 -2.76 10.03
C LEU A 271 -6.02 -3.39 9.59
N LEU A 272 -6.66 -2.78 8.59
CA LEU A 272 -8.01 -3.09 8.18
C LEU A 272 -8.03 -3.62 6.74
N PHE A 273 -8.83 -4.64 6.52
CA PHE A 273 -9.09 -5.23 5.21
C PHE A 273 -10.56 -4.99 4.89
N ASP A 274 -10.80 -4.12 3.92
CA ASP A 274 -12.09 -3.85 3.28
C ASP A 274 -13.29 -3.73 4.25
N THR A 275 -13.32 -2.66 5.05
CA THR A 275 -14.33 -2.48 6.11
C THR A 275 -15.75 -2.42 5.58
N VAL A 276 -16.63 -3.29 6.09
CA VAL A 276 -18.06 -3.33 5.77
C VAL A 276 -18.90 -3.26 7.05
N ALA A 277 -19.89 -2.37 7.08
CA ALA A 277 -20.74 -2.12 8.25
C ALA A 277 -22.26 -2.21 7.95
N THR A 278 -22.65 -3.06 6.98
CA THR A 278 -24.04 -3.24 6.55
C THR A 278 -24.98 -3.50 7.73
N GLY A 279 -26.01 -2.65 7.90
CA GLY A 279 -27.01 -2.77 8.96
C GLY A 279 -26.52 -2.36 10.36
N GLN A 280 -25.31 -1.82 10.49
CA GLN A 280 -24.66 -1.55 11.79
C GLN A 280 -24.15 -0.11 11.94
N ILE A 281 -24.40 0.75 10.95
CA ILE A 281 -23.81 2.09 10.85
C ILE A 281 -24.20 2.96 12.05
N ASP A 282 -25.43 2.84 12.53
CA ASP A 282 -25.93 3.66 13.63
C ASP A 282 -25.55 3.13 15.01
N SER A 283 -25.20 1.84 15.13
CA SER A 283 -24.87 1.20 16.40
C SER A 283 -23.37 1.13 16.68
N LEU A 284 -22.53 1.34 15.66
CA LEU A 284 -21.07 1.26 15.76
C LEU A 284 -20.39 2.62 15.66
N LEU A 285 -19.30 2.75 16.41
CA LEU A 285 -18.36 3.87 16.28
C LEU A 285 -17.33 3.52 15.20
N LEU A 286 -17.54 4.06 14.00
CA LEU A 286 -16.74 3.71 12.83
C LEU A 286 -15.66 4.74 12.50
N SER A 287 -15.52 5.85 13.19
CA SER A 287 -14.39 6.78 12.98
C SER A 287 -13.07 6.17 13.48
N ILE A 288 -11.94 6.74 13.07
CA ILE A 288 -10.63 6.40 13.67
C ILE A 288 -10.40 7.37 14.83
N PRO A 289 -10.18 6.88 16.07
CA PRO A 289 -10.09 7.77 17.21
C PRO A 289 -8.74 8.51 17.27
N PRO A 290 -8.67 9.71 17.89
CA PRO A 290 -7.47 10.56 17.92
C PRO A 290 -6.20 9.90 18.49
N SER A 291 -6.31 8.95 19.42
CA SER A 291 -5.12 8.26 19.96
C SER A 291 -4.51 7.22 19.01
N THR A 292 -5.07 7.06 17.79
CA THR A 292 -4.57 6.12 16.78
C THR A 292 -3.39 6.70 16.01
N SER A 293 -2.17 6.27 16.33
CA SER A 293 -0.96 6.77 15.67
C SER A 293 -0.84 6.33 14.21
N SER A 294 -1.31 5.13 13.87
CA SER A 294 -1.34 4.66 12.49
C SER A 294 -2.56 3.80 12.21
N ALA A 295 -3.22 4.05 11.09
CA ALA A 295 -4.26 3.20 10.56
C ALA A 295 -4.02 2.96 9.07
N VAL A 296 -3.97 1.69 8.66
CA VAL A 296 -3.86 1.28 7.27
C VAL A 296 -5.10 0.50 6.89
N GLN A 297 -5.73 0.85 5.77
CA GLN A 297 -6.86 0.11 5.21
C GLN A 297 -6.56 -0.30 3.76
N LEU A 298 -6.70 -1.59 3.47
CA LEU A 298 -6.69 -2.11 2.11
C LEU A 298 -8.14 -2.24 1.62
N VAL A 299 -8.47 -1.66 0.46
CA VAL A 299 -9.84 -1.55 -0.05
C VAL A 299 -9.97 -2.25 -1.39
N ALA A 300 -10.99 -3.11 -1.54
CA ALA A 300 -11.33 -3.80 -2.77
C ALA A 300 -12.11 -2.87 -3.71
N THR A 301 -11.59 -2.62 -4.92
CA THR A 301 -12.26 -1.79 -5.92
C THR A 301 -13.21 -2.56 -6.83
N HIS A 302 -13.08 -3.89 -6.91
CA HIS A 302 -13.94 -4.76 -7.73
C HIS A 302 -14.99 -5.53 -6.93
N GLU A 303 -15.30 -5.06 -5.71
CA GLU A 303 -16.45 -5.53 -4.96
C GLU A 303 -17.73 -4.83 -5.44
N ARG A 304 -18.64 -5.59 -6.04
CA ARG A 304 -19.84 -5.05 -6.72
C ARG A 304 -21.15 -5.32 -5.98
N ARG A 305 -21.14 -6.15 -4.93
CA ARG A 305 -22.34 -6.53 -4.19
C ARG A 305 -22.86 -5.34 -3.38
N LEU A 306 -24.17 -5.06 -3.53
CA LEU A 306 -24.85 -3.95 -2.83
C LEU A 306 -24.81 -4.09 -1.30
N SER A 307 -24.73 -5.32 -0.80
CA SER A 307 -24.67 -5.63 0.63
C SER A 307 -23.28 -5.45 1.24
N PHE A 308 -22.29 -4.96 0.46
CA PHE A 308 -20.92 -4.72 0.89
C PHE A 308 -20.53 -3.23 0.73
N PRO A 309 -21.27 -2.26 1.27
CA PRO A 309 -20.83 -0.86 1.26
C PRO A 309 -19.49 -0.71 2.01
N ILE A 310 -18.60 0.11 1.47
CA ILE A 310 -17.28 0.40 2.05
C ILE A 310 -17.37 1.54 3.06
N VAL A 311 -16.73 1.37 4.20
CA VAL A 311 -16.47 2.48 5.14
C VAL A 311 -15.05 3.01 4.86
N PRO A 312 -14.90 4.19 4.24
CA PRO A 312 -13.59 4.75 3.97
C PRO A 312 -12.85 5.05 5.29
N LEU A 313 -11.53 4.97 5.22
CA LEU A 313 -10.65 5.32 6.33
C LEU A 313 -10.43 6.84 6.39
N ILE A 314 -10.25 7.48 5.24
CA ILE A 314 -10.13 8.92 5.09
C ILE A 314 -11.55 9.48 4.84
N SER A 315 -12.16 10.05 5.87
CA SER A 315 -13.46 10.73 5.72
C SER A 315 -13.26 12.19 5.32
N LYS A 316 -14.17 12.72 4.50
CA LYS A 316 -14.20 14.15 4.13
C LYS A 316 -14.59 15.07 5.30
N ILE A 317 -15.07 14.49 6.41
CA ILE A 317 -15.73 15.20 7.51
C ILE A 317 -14.80 15.29 8.73
N ALA A 318 -13.71 14.53 8.76
CA ALA A 318 -12.77 14.53 9.89
C ALA A 318 -11.53 15.38 9.57
N ASP A 319 -11.22 16.33 10.45
CA ASP A 319 -10.00 17.11 10.36
C ASP A 319 -8.76 16.20 10.56
N PRO A 320 -7.66 16.44 9.84
CA PRO A 320 -6.41 15.74 10.08
C PRO A 320 -5.94 15.95 11.53
N VAL A 321 -5.70 14.85 12.23
CA VAL A 321 -5.11 14.89 13.58
C VAL A 321 -3.58 14.89 13.44
N PRO A 322 -2.86 15.89 13.99
CA PRO A 322 -1.41 15.94 13.92
C PRO A 322 -0.77 14.65 14.41
N GLY A 323 0.05 14.03 13.57
CA GLY A 323 0.77 12.80 13.91
C GLY A 323 0.08 11.48 13.65
N GLN A 324 -1.20 11.51 13.28
CA GLN A 324 -1.84 10.31 12.77
C GLN A 324 -1.35 10.00 11.36
N ARG A 325 -0.97 8.74 11.14
CA ARG A 325 -0.60 8.19 9.83
C ARG A 325 -1.75 7.33 9.32
N ILE A 326 -2.65 7.95 8.55
CA ILE A 326 -3.82 7.30 7.96
C ILE A 326 -3.54 7.01 6.49
N VAL A 327 -3.57 5.73 6.10
CA VAL A 327 -3.28 5.28 4.74
C VAL A 327 -4.40 4.37 4.24
N GLU A 328 -5.01 4.74 3.12
CA GLU A 328 -5.99 3.89 2.42
C GLU A 328 -5.43 3.50 1.04
N LEU A 329 -5.31 2.20 0.79
CA LEU A 329 -4.81 1.66 -0.47
C LEU A 329 -5.95 0.98 -1.22
N GLN A 330 -6.27 1.50 -2.40
CA GLN A 330 -7.29 0.94 -3.29
C GLN A 330 -6.66 -0.12 -4.20
N LEU A 331 -7.10 -1.36 -4.06
CA LEU A 331 -6.56 -2.54 -4.72
C LEU A 331 -7.57 -3.09 -5.75
N PRO A 332 -7.17 -3.25 -7.03
CA PRO A 332 -7.93 -3.98 -8.03
C PRO A 332 -8.13 -5.45 -7.63
N ALA A 333 -9.22 -5.72 -6.92
CA ALA A 333 -9.53 -6.99 -6.28
C ALA A 333 -10.99 -7.03 -5.81
N ALA A 334 -11.55 -8.23 -5.62
CA ALA A 334 -12.81 -8.41 -4.88
C ALA A 334 -12.58 -8.42 -3.36
N HIS A 335 -13.66 -8.48 -2.57
CA HIS A 335 -13.61 -8.39 -1.11
C HIS A 335 -12.69 -9.43 -0.45
N SER A 336 -12.86 -10.71 -0.81
CA SER A 336 -12.06 -11.80 -0.26
C SER A 336 -10.69 -11.96 -0.93
N ASP A 337 -10.47 -11.35 -2.11
CA ASP A 337 -9.11 -11.17 -2.64
C ASP A 337 -8.25 -10.25 -1.75
N VAL A 338 -8.88 -9.34 -0.99
CA VAL A 338 -8.18 -8.44 -0.07
C VAL A 338 -8.04 -9.06 1.32
N GLY A 339 -9.12 -9.53 1.92
CA GLY A 339 -9.11 -10.03 3.30
C GLY A 339 -8.91 -11.53 3.46
N GLY A 340 -8.95 -12.28 2.37
CA GLY A 340 -8.77 -13.72 2.35
C GLY A 340 -10.06 -14.54 2.41
N GLY A 341 -9.89 -15.85 2.28
CA GLY A 341 -10.95 -16.86 2.38
C GLY A 341 -11.14 -17.69 1.11
N TYR A 342 -10.40 -17.40 0.03
CA TYR A 342 -10.36 -18.25 -1.16
C TYR A 342 -9.25 -19.31 -1.09
N GLY A 343 -8.17 -19.05 -0.34
CA GLY A 343 -7.05 -19.97 -0.15
C GLY A 343 -5.91 -19.79 -1.16
N GLU A 344 -6.16 -19.07 -2.24
CA GLU A 344 -5.20 -18.75 -3.30
C GLU A 344 -5.57 -17.44 -4.00
N GLY A 345 -4.59 -16.82 -4.67
CA GLY A 345 -4.77 -15.58 -5.43
C GLY A 345 -4.22 -14.34 -4.72
N LEU A 346 -4.87 -13.20 -4.96
CA LEU A 346 -4.38 -11.88 -4.55
C LEU A 346 -4.32 -11.69 -3.02
N GLU A 347 -5.02 -12.51 -2.23
CA GLU A 347 -4.97 -12.49 -0.76
C GLU A 347 -3.56 -12.80 -0.22
N ALA A 348 -2.74 -13.51 -0.98
CA ALA A 348 -1.34 -13.73 -0.63
C ALA A 348 -0.48 -12.45 -0.76
N LEU A 349 -0.83 -11.55 -1.69
CA LEU A 349 -0.16 -10.24 -1.81
C LEU A 349 -0.53 -9.33 -0.65
N THR A 350 -1.82 -9.25 -0.28
CA THR A 350 -2.25 -8.42 0.85
C THR A 350 -1.70 -8.92 2.18
N LEU A 351 -1.60 -10.23 2.36
CA LEU A 351 -0.89 -10.84 3.48
C LEU A 351 0.59 -10.43 3.54
N ALA A 352 1.30 -10.43 2.40
CA ALA A 352 2.69 -10.02 2.36
C ALA A 352 2.87 -8.53 2.66
N MET A 353 1.98 -7.67 2.14
CA MET A 353 1.92 -6.24 2.49
C MET A 353 1.72 -6.05 4.00
N ALA A 354 0.76 -6.78 4.58
CA ALA A 354 0.46 -6.72 6.01
C ALA A 354 1.64 -7.17 6.88
N ARG A 355 2.30 -8.28 6.51
CA ARG A 355 3.51 -8.74 7.22
C ARG A 355 4.65 -7.74 7.13
N ASN A 356 4.90 -7.17 5.96
CA ASN A 356 5.94 -6.16 5.78
C ASN A 356 5.68 -4.95 6.71
N LEU A 357 4.44 -4.45 6.74
CA LEU A 357 4.05 -3.38 7.65
C LEU A 357 4.29 -3.74 9.12
N LEU A 358 3.80 -4.90 9.58
CA LEU A 358 3.94 -5.33 10.97
C LEU A 358 5.41 -5.54 11.37
N VAL A 359 6.24 -6.10 10.48
CA VAL A 359 7.69 -6.24 10.72
C VAL A 359 8.35 -4.87 10.90
N ARG A 360 8.00 -3.89 10.05
CA ARG A 360 8.52 -2.52 10.16
C ARG A 360 8.04 -1.81 11.42
N GLN A 361 6.84 -2.15 11.91
CA GLN A 361 6.30 -1.75 13.21
C GLN A 361 6.97 -2.44 14.41
N GLY A 362 7.84 -3.43 14.17
CA GLY A 362 8.66 -4.11 15.17
C GLY A 362 8.21 -5.52 15.57
N PHE A 363 7.15 -6.06 14.95
CA PHE A 363 6.74 -7.44 15.20
C PHE A 363 7.71 -8.45 14.58
N SER A 364 7.86 -9.60 15.22
CA SER A 364 8.63 -10.73 14.66
C SER A 364 7.69 -11.68 13.93
N LEU A 365 7.67 -11.57 12.60
CA LEU A 365 6.89 -12.41 11.70
C LEU A 365 7.82 -13.16 10.72
N PRO A 366 7.39 -14.29 10.15
CA PRO A 366 8.18 -14.99 9.14
C PRO A 366 8.37 -14.11 7.89
N GLU A 367 9.60 -14.11 7.37
CA GLU A 367 9.88 -13.53 6.06
C GLU A 367 9.26 -14.42 4.97
N GLN A 368 8.50 -13.83 4.04
CA GLN A 368 8.00 -14.54 2.87
C GLN A 368 8.34 -13.74 1.62
N SER A 369 9.09 -14.36 0.71
CA SER A 369 9.19 -13.92 -0.68
C SER A 369 7.95 -14.39 -1.43
N VAL A 370 7.32 -13.48 -2.18
CA VAL A 370 6.16 -13.80 -3.00
C VAL A 370 6.51 -13.52 -4.45
N GLU A 371 6.19 -14.45 -5.35
CA GLU A 371 6.32 -14.21 -6.79
C GLU A 371 5.15 -13.33 -7.24
N GLN A 372 5.32 -12.01 -7.09
CA GLN A 372 4.24 -11.04 -7.26
C GLN A 372 3.55 -11.16 -8.62
N GLN A 373 4.32 -11.29 -9.70
CA GLN A 373 3.75 -11.38 -11.04
C GLN A 373 2.91 -12.66 -11.23
N ALA A 374 3.30 -13.78 -10.62
CA ALA A 374 2.53 -15.01 -10.71
C ALA A 374 1.14 -14.85 -10.06
N LEU A 375 1.06 -14.17 -8.91
CA LEU A 375 -0.22 -13.89 -8.26
C LEU A 375 -1.07 -12.88 -9.03
N LEU A 376 -0.45 -11.87 -9.65
CA LEU A 376 -1.17 -10.91 -10.49
C LEU A 376 -1.75 -11.58 -11.75
N ASN A 377 -1.03 -12.55 -12.33
CA ASN A 377 -1.49 -13.33 -13.49
C ASN A 377 -2.75 -14.17 -13.20
N LEU A 378 -2.98 -14.55 -11.94
CA LEU A 378 -4.19 -15.28 -11.52
C LEU A 378 -5.45 -14.43 -11.61
N GLY A 379 -5.33 -13.11 -11.67
CA GLY A 379 -6.50 -12.22 -11.71
C GLY A 379 -7.25 -12.16 -10.38
N TRP A 380 -8.46 -11.62 -10.41
CA TRP A 380 -9.32 -11.41 -9.24
C TRP A 380 -10.61 -12.23 -9.35
N HIS A 381 -11.18 -12.63 -8.21
CA HIS A 381 -12.37 -13.47 -8.17
C HIS A 381 -13.63 -12.68 -8.51
N ASN A 382 -14.52 -13.24 -9.34
CA ASN A 382 -15.76 -12.55 -9.67
C ASN A 382 -16.68 -12.39 -8.43
N SER A 383 -17.05 -11.16 -8.11
CA SER A 383 -17.99 -10.82 -7.03
C SER A 383 -19.46 -10.78 -7.48
N ASP A 384 -19.73 -11.01 -8.77
CA ASP A 384 -21.07 -11.03 -9.33
C ASP A 384 -21.89 -12.22 -8.79
N TRP A 385 -23.08 -11.95 -8.28
CA TRP A 385 -24.12 -12.93 -7.92
C TRP A 385 -25.28 -12.91 -8.95
N PRO A 386 -26.20 -13.90 -8.99
CA PRO A 386 -27.22 -14.01 -10.04
C PRO A 386 -28.09 -12.75 -10.28
N GLY A 387 -28.32 -11.92 -9.26
CA GLY A 387 -29.06 -10.66 -9.39
C GLY A 387 -28.22 -9.46 -9.85
N THR A 388 -26.92 -9.62 -10.12
CA THR A 388 -26.00 -8.52 -10.43
C THR A 388 -26.34 -7.85 -11.76
N ALA A 389 -26.75 -8.59 -12.77
CA ALA A 389 -27.17 -8.03 -14.06
C ALA A 389 -28.40 -7.11 -13.91
N ILE A 390 -29.37 -7.54 -13.10
CA ILE A 390 -30.59 -6.76 -12.81
C ILE A 390 -30.24 -5.54 -11.95
N ALA A 391 -29.42 -5.72 -10.91
CA ALA A 391 -28.95 -4.61 -10.06
C ALA A 391 -28.15 -3.57 -10.86
N ASN A 392 -27.29 -4.02 -11.80
CA ASN A 392 -26.51 -3.14 -12.68
C ASN A 392 -27.40 -2.43 -13.72
N ALA A 393 -28.41 -3.11 -14.26
CA ALA A 393 -29.40 -2.50 -15.16
C ALA A 393 -30.23 -1.42 -14.44
N LEU A 394 -30.63 -1.66 -13.19
CA LEU A 394 -31.29 -0.67 -12.34
C LEU A 394 -30.37 0.51 -11.99
N ARG A 395 -29.06 0.28 -11.76
CA ARG A 395 -28.06 1.36 -11.56
C ARG A 395 -27.86 2.21 -12.82
N GLY A 396 -27.86 1.58 -14.00
CA GLY A 396 -27.70 2.24 -15.30
C GLY A 396 -28.82 3.22 -15.66
N LEU A 397 -29.97 3.14 -14.97
CA LEU A 397 -31.12 4.01 -15.18
C LEU A 397 -31.15 5.24 -14.25
N GLY A 398 -30.25 5.37 -13.27
CA GLY A 398 -30.38 6.45 -12.27
C GLY A 398 -29.20 6.86 -11.38
N GLY A 399 -28.01 6.22 -11.40
CA GLY A 399 -26.85 6.77 -10.69
C GLY A 399 -25.81 5.78 -10.15
N ALA A 400 -24.55 6.21 -10.23
CA ALA A 400 -23.28 5.65 -9.73
C ALA A 400 -23.02 4.15 -9.93
N THR A 401 -22.04 3.83 -10.79
CA THR A 401 -21.40 2.50 -10.93
C THR A 401 -20.49 2.15 -9.75
N GLU A 402 -20.21 3.12 -8.87
CA GLU A 402 -19.31 2.98 -7.73
C GLU A 402 -19.96 2.25 -6.55
N ARG A 403 -19.15 1.44 -5.85
CA ARG A 403 -19.51 0.81 -4.59
C ARG A 403 -20.00 1.85 -3.59
N GLN A 404 -21.14 1.59 -2.94
CA GLN A 404 -21.71 2.50 -1.95
C GLN A 404 -20.70 2.79 -0.84
N ARG A 405 -20.47 4.07 -0.56
CA ARG A 405 -19.60 4.54 0.53
C ARG A 405 -20.46 4.95 1.72
N ILE A 406 -20.06 4.55 2.92
CA ILE A 406 -20.67 4.96 4.18
C ILE A 406 -19.68 5.87 4.90
N GLU A 407 -19.95 7.17 4.92
CA GLU A 407 -19.14 8.10 5.70
C GLU A 407 -19.28 7.79 7.19
N PRO A 408 -18.19 7.53 7.92
CA PRO A 408 -18.26 7.33 9.36
C PRO A 408 -18.71 8.64 10.03
N LYS A 409 -19.57 8.53 11.05
CA LYS A 409 -19.93 9.67 11.89
C LYS A 409 -18.67 10.23 12.56
N SER A 410 -18.59 11.55 12.70
CA SER A 410 -17.47 12.18 13.40
C SER A 410 -17.37 11.63 14.82
N SER A 411 -16.14 11.46 15.30
CA SER A 411 -15.94 11.12 16.71
C SER A 411 -16.42 12.31 17.55
N ALA A 412 -17.39 12.08 18.44
CA ALA A 412 -17.89 13.10 19.36
C ALA A 412 -16.81 13.57 20.37
N LEU A 413 -15.70 12.85 20.47
CA LEU A 413 -14.57 13.20 21.32
C LEU A 413 -13.63 14.13 20.56
N GLN A 414 -13.85 15.44 20.70
CA GLN A 414 -12.83 16.43 20.37
C GLN A 414 -11.52 16.07 21.08
N GLY A 415 -10.44 15.96 20.31
CA GLY A 415 -9.11 15.64 20.82
C GLY A 415 -8.69 16.62 21.93
N PRO A 416 -7.77 16.24 22.83
CA PRO A 416 -7.22 17.21 23.76
C PRO A 416 -6.48 18.30 22.98
N THR A 417 -6.46 19.50 23.55
CA THR A 417 -5.60 20.63 23.17
C THR A 417 -4.14 20.33 23.52
N GLU A 418 -3.55 19.28 22.95
CA GLU A 418 -2.09 19.18 22.93
C GLU A 418 -1.57 20.33 22.06
N GLU A 419 -0.60 21.09 22.55
CA GLU A 419 -0.02 22.16 21.74
C GLU A 419 0.53 21.57 20.44
N PRO A 420 0.15 22.12 19.26
CA PRO A 420 0.52 21.55 17.96
C PRO A 420 2.02 21.27 17.80
N PHE A 421 2.86 22.08 18.45
CA PHE A 421 4.32 21.90 18.45
C PHE A 421 4.78 20.61 19.15
N ILE A 422 4.20 20.28 20.30
CA ILE A 422 4.55 19.08 21.07
C ILE A 422 4.19 17.83 20.28
N ALA A 423 2.99 17.80 19.68
CA ALA A 423 2.57 16.71 18.82
C ALA A 423 3.50 16.55 17.60
N GLN A 424 3.88 17.65 16.95
CA GLN A 424 4.80 17.64 15.81
C GLN A 424 6.20 17.12 16.18
N LEU A 425 6.76 17.56 17.31
CA LEU A 425 8.05 17.08 17.81
C LEU A 425 8.00 15.58 18.12
N GLU A 426 6.93 15.11 18.76
CA GLU A 426 6.72 13.69 19.07
C GLU A 426 6.74 12.84 17.81
N ASN A 427 6.09 13.31 16.74
CA ASN A 427 6.10 12.63 15.45
C ASN A 427 7.49 12.56 14.84
N ALA A 428 8.21 13.68 14.83
CA ALA A 428 9.55 13.74 14.25
C ALA A 428 10.51 12.76 14.96
N MET A 429 10.48 12.74 16.30
CA MET A 429 11.35 11.85 17.08
C MET A 429 11.00 10.37 16.85
N ARG A 430 9.71 10.04 16.72
CA ARG A 430 9.26 8.69 16.34
C ARG A 430 9.71 8.27 14.95
N GLU A 431 9.65 9.16 13.97
CA GLU A 431 10.12 8.85 12.62
C GLU A 431 11.61 8.57 12.59
N VAL A 432 12.39 9.31 13.37
CA VAL A 432 13.82 9.05 13.55
C VAL A 432 14.03 7.68 14.21
N ALA A 433 13.28 7.37 15.27
CA ALA A 433 13.35 6.06 15.95
C ALA A 433 12.99 4.90 15.00
N ALA A 434 11.91 5.04 14.23
CA ALA A 434 11.49 4.05 13.24
C ALA A 434 12.54 3.85 12.14
N SER A 435 13.10 4.95 11.62
CA SER A 435 14.14 4.91 10.59
C SER A 435 15.42 4.25 11.10
N LYS A 436 15.82 4.56 12.35
CA LYS A 436 16.97 3.94 13.00
C LYS A 436 16.74 2.44 13.21
N ALA A 437 15.59 2.05 13.75
CA ALA A 437 15.25 0.65 13.97
C ALA A 437 15.23 -0.15 12.65
N GLU A 438 14.71 0.44 11.57
CA GLU A 438 14.70 -0.19 10.26
C GLU A 438 16.11 -0.38 9.69
N LEU A 439 16.98 0.62 9.85
CA LEU A 439 18.39 0.53 9.47
C LEU A 439 19.10 -0.59 10.24
N GLU A 440 18.93 -0.66 11.55
CA GLU A 440 19.52 -1.69 12.41
C GLU A 440 19.02 -3.10 12.03
N ARG A 441 17.72 -3.26 11.75
CA ARG A 441 17.15 -4.53 11.28
C ARG A 441 17.72 -4.94 9.93
N THR A 442 17.84 -4.00 9.00
CA THR A 442 18.40 -4.23 7.67
C THR A 442 19.86 -4.66 7.78
N GLN A 443 20.67 -3.91 8.54
CA GLN A 443 22.07 -4.25 8.79
C GLN A 443 22.20 -5.65 9.41
N LYS A 444 21.40 -5.98 10.42
CA LYS A 444 21.41 -7.30 11.04
C LYS A 444 20.97 -8.41 10.07
N ARG A 445 19.97 -8.16 9.21
CA ARG A 445 19.47 -9.13 8.21
C ARG A 445 20.54 -9.48 7.17
N TYR A 446 21.38 -8.51 6.82
CA TYR A 446 22.37 -8.64 5.76
C TYR A 446 23.83 -8.71 6.27
N ALA A 447 24.06 -8.75 7.59
CA ALA A 447 25.41 -8.73 8.18
C ALA A 447 26.32 -9.84 7.64
N ASP A 448 25.77 -11.05 7.47
CA ASP A 448 26.52 -12.24 7.03
C ASP A 448 26.14 -12.69 5.61
N LYS A 449 25.33 -11.89 4.89
CA LYS A 449 24.90 -12.22 3.52
C LYS A 449 25.75 -11.43 2.53
N PRO A 450 26.36 -12.08 1.52
CA PRO A 450 27.02 -11.32 0.47
C PRO A 450 25.98 -10.43 -0.22
N ALA A 451 26.37 -9.20 -0.58
CA ALA A 451 25.52 -8.25 -1.30
C ALA A 451 25.29 -8.73 -2.74
N VAL A 452 24.47 -9.76 -2.88
CA VAL A 452 24.12 -10.40 -4.14
C VAL A 452 22.72 -9.96 -4.48
N PHE A 453 22.61 -9.16 -5.54
CA PHE A 453 21.33 -8.65 -6.02
C PHE A 453 20.89 -9.47 -7.22
N ASP A 454 19.77 -10.18 -7.07
CA ASP A 454 19.17 -10.97 -8.15
C ASP A 454 18.24 -10.10 -9.01
N GLY A 455 18.86 -9.24 -9.81
CA GLY A 455 18.16 -8.28 -10.66
C GLY A 455 19.11 -7.34 -11.38
N LEU A 456 18.55 -6.30 -11.98
CA LEU A 456 19.25 -5.22 -12.65
C LEU A 456 19.11 -3.93 -11.85
N SER A 457 20.23 -3.35 -11.45
CA SER A 457 20.29 -2.04 -10.81
C SER A 457 21.07 -1.08 -11.70
N ILE A 458 20.47 0.06 -12.00
CA ILE A 458 21.07 1.11 -12.81
C ILE A 458 20.91 2.42 -12.04
N ARG A 459 21.97 3.21 -11.95
CA ARG A 459 21.94 4.53 -11.35
C ARG A 459 22.75 5.49 -12.20
N LEU A 460 22.18 6.66 -12.51
CA LEU A 460 22.90 7.75 -13.17
C LEU A 460 23.25 8.79 -12.12
N VAL A 461 24.53 9.03 -11.88
CA VAL A 461 25.02 9.93 -10.83
C VAL A 461 26.14 10.83 -11.32
N GLN A 462 26.27 11.99 -10.70
CA GLN A 462 27.44 12.85 -10.84
C GLN A 462 28.60 12.32 -9.98
N GLN A 463 29.78 12.17 -10.56
CA GLN A 463 31.05 11.90 -9.86
C GLN A 463 32.14 12.81 -10.44
N ASP A 464 32.99 13.41 -9.60
CA ASP A 464 34.18 14.24 -9.88
C ASP A 464 34.28 14.96 -11.25
N ASN A 465 34.34 14.21 -12.37
CA ASN A 465 34.52 14.71 -13.74
C ASN A 465 33.31 14.53 -14.69
N GLY A 466 32.11 14.20 -14.19
CA GLY A 466 30.91 14.12 -15.03
C GLY A 466 29.86 13.11 -14.55
N LEU A 467 28.91 12.83 -15.43
CA LEU A 467 27.95 11.75 -15.20
C LEU A 467 28.65 10.39 -15.30
N VAL A 468 28.20 9.44 -14.48
CA VAL A 468 28.62 8.05 -14.46
C VAL A 468 27.39 7.16 -14.31
N VAL A 469 27.38 6.04 -15.04
CA VAL A 469 26.40 4.97 -14.85
C VAL A 469 26.95 3.98 -13.83
N SER A 470 26.34 3.87 -12.66
CA SER A 470 26.65 2.84 -11.67
C SER A 470 25.67 1.67 -11.82
N THR A 471 26.18 0.45 -11.99
CA THR A 471 25.34 -0.74 -12.22
C THR A 471 25.99 -2.03 -11.72
N ASN A 472 25.20 -3.06 -11.46
CA ASN A 472 25.71 -4.42 -11.23
C ASN A 472 25.99 -5.19 -12.54
N CYS A 473 25.55 -4.70 -13.70
CA CYS A 473 25.73 -5.36 -15.00
C CYS A 473 26.48 -4.44 -16.00
N PRO A 474 27.76 -4.11 -15.75
CA PRO A 474 28.48 -3.07 -16.49
C PRO A 474 28.73 -3.39 -17.97
N TYR A 475 28.73 -4.67 -18.35
CA TYR A 475 28.90 -5.09 -19.74
C TYR A 475 27.62 -5.02 -20.57
N ASN A 476 26.47 -4.94 -19.90
CA ASN A 476 25.16 -5.01 -20.55
C ASN A 476 24.47 -3.64 -20.59
N VAL A 477 24.85 -2.70 -19.71
CA VAL A 477 24.22 -1.39 -19.60
C VAL A 477 25.10 -0.32 -20.21
N LYS A 478 24.53 0.51 -21.09
CA LYS A 478 25.16 1.74 -21.60
C LYS A 478 24.18 2.90 -21.48
N PHE A 479 24.69 4.13 -21.41
CA PHE A 479 23.88 5.34 -21.49
C PHE A 479 24.45 6.26 -22.56
N ASP A 480 23.66 6.53 -23.60
CA ASP A 480 23.98 7.55 -24.60
C ASP A 480 23.41 8.89 -24.15
N ARG A 481 24.31 9.79 -23.75
CA ARG A 481 23.96 11.11 -23.20
C ARG A 481 23.20 11.95 -24.22
N ARG A 482 23.50 11.81 -25.51
CA ARG A 482 22.92 12.64 -26.57
C ARG A 482 21.48 12.26 -26.86
N SER A 483 21.22 10.97 -27.06
CA SER A 483 19.87 10.47 -27.32
C SER A 483 19.03 10.31 -26.04
N ARG A 484 19.72 10.30 -24.88
CA ARG A 484 19.20 10.06 -23.52
C ARG A 484 18.69 8.65 -23.31
N TRP A 485 19.18 7.68 -24.08
CA TRP A 485 18.78 6.29 -23.96
C TRP A 485 19.73 5.52 -23.05
N PHE A 486 19.14 4.79 -22.11
CA PHE A 486 19.76 3.58 -21.60
C PHE A 486 19.63 2.48 -22.66
N LEU A 487 20.72 1.75 -22.85
CA LEU A 487 20.78 0.57 -23.70
C LEU A 487 21.01 -0.66 -22.82
N LEU A 488 20.31 -1.75 -23.12
CA LEU A 488 20.53 -3.08 -22.57
C LEU A 488 20.92 -4.03 -23.69
N ASN A 489 22.10 -4.64 -23.59
CA ASN A 489 22.70 -5.45 -24.66
C ASN A 489 22.74 -4.70 -26.00
N ASP A 490 23.18 -3.43 -25.96
CA ASP A 490 23.24 -2.52 -27.11
C ASP A 490 21.90 -2.19 -27.78
N GLN A 491 20.78 -2.56 -27.17
CA GLN A 491 19.43 -2.25 -27.66
C GLN A 491 18.74 -1.22 -26.76
N PRO A 492 17.86 -0.36 -27.31
CA PRO A 492 17.14 0.65 -26.54
C PRO A 492 16.32 0.05 -25.40
N TYR A 493 16.40 0.65 -24.21
CA TYR A 493 15.65 0.23 -23.04
C TYR A 493 14.73 1.33 -22.50
N ILE A 494 15.31 2.38 -21.91
CA ILE A 494 14.54 3.50 -21.35
C ILE A 494 15.16 4.81 -21.80
N ARG A 495 14.31 5.73 -22.27
CA ARG A 495 14.70 7.09 -22.59
C ARG A 495 14.47 8.01 -21.40
N LEU A 496 15.53 8.62 -20.89
CA LEU A 496 15.45 9.60 -19.82
C LEU A 496 14.91 10.93 -20.32
N THR A 497 14.09 11.59 -19.51
CA THR A 497 13.69 12.98 -19.76
C THR A 497 14.88 13.92 -19.56
N VAL A 498 14.81 15.13 -20.13
CA VAL A 498 15.82 16.17 -19.88
C VAL A 498 15.95 16.46 -18.39
N GLN A 499 14.83 16.45 -17.66
CA GLN A 499 14.82 16.68 -16.23
C GLN A 499 15.56 15.58 -15.47
N ASN A 500 15.38 14.30 -15.84
CA ASN A 500 16.10 13.20 -15.18
C ASN A 500 17.62 13.31 -15.32
N VAL A 501 18.10 13.79 -16.47
CA VAL A 501 19.53 14.03 -16.69
C VAL A 501 20.02 15.20 -15.84
N LYS A 502 19.30 16.32 -15.83
CA LYS A 502 19.62 17.49 -14.99
C LYS A 502 19.63 17.16 -13.50
N ASP A 503 18.71 16.32 -13.04
CA ASP A 503 18.66 15.88 -11.65
C ASP A 503 19.88 15.02 -11.32
N ALA A 504 20.29 14.11 -12.22
CA ALA A 504 21.52 13.34 -12.05
C ALA A 504 22.77 14.22 -11.99
N GLU A 505 22.89 15.22 -12.87
CA GLU A 505 23.99 16.20 -12.89
C GLU A 505 24.03 17.01 -11.58
N ALA A 506 22.86 17.31 -11.00
CA ALA A 506 22.74 17.99 -9.72
C ALA A 506 22.87 17.07 -8.49
N GLY A 507 23.34 15.83 -8.67
CA GLY A 507 23.53 14.85 -7.60
C GLY A 507 22.23 14.18 -7.09
N ARG A 508 21.08 14.52 -7.67
CA ARG A 508 19.76 13.91 -7.39
C ARG A 508 19.44 12.79 -8.39
N GLY A 509 20.44 11.95 -8.66
CA GLY A 509 20.32 10.85 -9.61
C GLY A 509 19.23 9.85 -9.24
N ASN A 510 18.48 9.40 -10.24
CA ASN A 510 17.50 8.33 -10.06
C ASN A 510 18.22 6.97 -10.02
N ILE A 511 17.67 6.05 -9.23
CA ILE A 511 18.01 4.64 -9.28
C ILE A 511 16.83 3.88 -9.89
N TRP A 512 17.16 2.90 -10.73
CA TRP A 512 16.23 1.93 -11.30
C TRP A 512 16.63 0.57 -10.78
N ILE A 513 15.72 -0.10 -10.08
CA ILE A 513 15.90 -1.44 -9.55
C ILE A 513 14.83 -2.32 -10.17
N ILE A 514 15.25 -3.34 -10.90
CA ILE A 514 14.38 -4.29 -11.59
C ILE A 514 14.74 -5.70 -11.12
N PRO A 515 13.85 -6.42 -10.41
CA PRO A 515 14.13 -7.81 -10.03
C PRO A 515 14.19 -8.71 -11.28
N ARG A 516 14.86 -9.86 -11.19
CA ARG A 516 14.82 -10.89 -12.25
C ARG A 516 13.37 -11.24 -12.58
N GLN A 517 13.07 -11.37 -13.87
CA GLN A 517 11.75 -11.74 -14.37
C GLN A 517 11.71 -13.23 -14.69
N THR A 518 10.63 -13.92 -14.32
CA THR A 518 10.42 -15.33 -14.63
C THR A 518 9.82 -15.46 -16.04
N PRO A 519 10.52 -16.04 -17.03
CA PRO A 519 10.06 -16.05 -18.42
C PRO A 519 8.67 -16.68 -18.63
N THR A 520 8.35 -17.72 -17.86
CA THR A 520 7.06 -18.44 -17.97
C THR A 520 5.85 -17.64 -17.52
N LEU A 521 6.04 -16.46 -16.92
CA LEU A 521 4.96 -15.57 -16.49
C LEU A 521 4.55 -14.53 -17.55
N PHE A 522 5.22 -14.55 -18.71
CA PHE A 522 4.98 -13.58 -19.78
C PHE A 522 4.74 -14.29 -21.12
N THR A 523 3.94 -13.66 -21.97
CA THR A 523 3.63 -14.12 -23.33
C THR A 523 3.91 -12.99 -24.33
N PRO A 524 4.26 -13.29 -25.59
CA PRO A 524 4.37 -12.29 -26.63
C PRO A 524 3.08 -11.47 -26.79
N ASN A 525 3.23 -10.17 -26.99
CA ASN A 525 2.13 -9.27 -27.23
C ASN A 525 1.71 -9.33 -28.71
N ILE A 526 0.68 -10.11 -29.01
CA ILE A 526 0.18 -10.35 -30.38
C ILE A 526 -0.56 -9.11 -30.96
N SER A 527 -0.78 -8.07 -30.15
CA SER A 527 -1.48 -6.85 -30.58
C SER A 527 -0.58 -5.77 -31.20
N GLN A 528 0.73 -6.02 -31.32
CA GLN A 528 1.72 -5.10 -31.90
C GLN A 528 2.19 -5.52 -33.30
#